data_AF-A0A7X8SLI2-F1
#
_entry.id   AF-A0A7X8SLI2-F1
#
_cell.length_a   1.000
_cell.length_b   1.000
_cell.length_c   1.000
_cell.angle_alpha   90.00
_cell.angle_beta   90.00
_cell.angle_gamma   90.00
#
_symmetry.space_group_name_H-M   'P 1'
#
loop_
_entity.id
_entity.type
_entity.pdbx_description
1 polymer ?
#
loop_
_entity_poly.entity_id
_entity_poly.type
_entity_poly.pdbx_seq_one_letter_code
_entity_poly.pdbx_strand_id
1 'polypeptide(L)'
;MQESDLVRPKVGRFCRTEIAFLGTSPGKVKELVFRLIENLSTNWNIGYIDCDHQSSEMEKELGFDSSKALSHKARVEIIDKITFSRVDFRKALSVSDRHVVLNDVDAAFINGNHFKASRQVLIIDKEKTPTLHRKIKRLSNILCIILTEGTTKEDIPSILYDRINNLEHKPIFSIDKLHSISQFIELSFKEDTGNINGLILAGGKSKRMGGKDKAKINYHGTEQRFHMKEILSKYTVNAFMSCRPQQLDDFQDQLNLLPDTFTDLGPFGALLTAFRHNPNSAWMTVAIDLPFVDDQTIMHLISKRDPSKLATLYKAKDTGAPQPLLGIWEPRAYLKLLQALAFGKNSLRDILEDANIKLIEPLSDHMLSEVDTMDELDIAIKQLSQQNSI
;
A
#
# COMPACT_ATOMS: atom_id res chain seq x y z
N MET A 1 10.61 11.45 29.04
CA MET A 1 9.66 10.70 28.20
C MET A 1 10.53 9.84 27.29
N GLN A 2 10.62 8.53 27.53
CA GLN A 2 11.39 7.64 26.64
C GLN A 2 10.71 7.67 25.27
N GLU A 3 11.43 8.13 24.24
CA GLU A 3 10.98 7.94 22.87
C GLU A 3 10.87 6.44 22.63
N SER A 4 9.65 5.94 22.36
CA SER A 4 9.48 4.56 21.93
C SER A 4 10.08 4.42 20.53
N ASP A 5 10.94 3.42 20.31
CA ASP A 5 11.51 3.06 19.00
C ASP A 5 10.45 2.41 18.08
N LEU A 6 9.36 3.11 17.80
CA LEU A 6 8.39 2.68 16.80
C LEU A 6 8.93 2.95 15.40
N VAL A 7 9.05 1.89 14.61
CA VAL A 7 9.40 2.00 13.19
C VAL A 7 8.33 2.84 12.48
N ARG A 8 8.76 3.92 11.83
CA ARG A 8 7.83 4.83 11.14
C ARG A 8 7.53 4.34 9.72
N PRO A 9 6.27 4.42 9.26
CA PRO A 9 5.96 4.29 7.84
C PRO A 9 6.75 5.35 7.05
N LYS A 10 7.38 4.92 5.95
CA LYS A 10 7.99 5.79 4.95
C LYS A 10 6.86 6.41 4.14
N VAL A 11 6.50 7.62 4.50
CA VAL A 11 5.49 8.42 3.80
C VAL A 11 6.09 9.76 3.41
N GLY A 12 5.66 10.27 2.26
CA GLY A 12 5.96 11.63 1.85
C GLY A 12 5.10 12.65 2.60
N ARG A 13 4.96 13.83 2.02
CA ARG A 13 4.12 14.91 2.57
C ARG A 13 2.63 14.65 2.40
N PHE A 14 2.24 13.82 1.45
CA PHE A 14 0.84 13.53 1.10
C PHE A 14 0.52 12.05 1.15
N CYS A 15 1.32 11.19 0.51
CA CYS A 15 1.21 9.74 0.61
C CYS A 15 2.58 9.07 0.41
N ARG A 16 2.63 7.74 0.37
CA ARG A 16 3.88 6.97 0.19
C ARG A 16 4.55 7.30 -1.15
N THR A 17 3.75 7.34 -2.21
CA THR A 17 4.20 7.58 -3.58
C THR A 17 3.74 8.96 -4.04
N GLU A 18 4.62 9.96 -3.96
CA GLU A 18 4.27 11.32 -4.38
C GLU A 18 5.24 11.88 -5.42
N ILE A 19 4.71 12.59 -6.41
CA ILE A 19 5.48 13.18 -7.51
C ILE A 19 5.02 14.61 -7.73
N ALA A 20 5.93 15.57 -7.57
CA ALA A 20 5.70 16.97 -7.89
C ALA A 20 6.17 17.32 -9.30
N PHE A 21 5.29 17.96 -10.08
CA PHE A 21 5.60 18.44 -11.43
C PHE A 21 5.97 19.92 -11.35
N LEU A 22 7.18 20.28 -11.77
CA LEU A 22 7.72 21.63 -11.61
C LEU A 22 8.56 22.03 -12.81
N GLY A 23 8.51 23.32 -13.15
CA GLY A 23 9.40 23.94 -14.14
C GLY A 23 8.67 24.69 -15.25
N THR A 24 7.35 24.55 -15.32
CA THR A 24 6.44 25.35 -16.16
C THR A 24 5.34 26.04 -15.32
N SER A 25 4.38 26.71 -15.97
CA SER A 25 3.25 27.40 -15.34
C SER A 25 2.30 26.41 -14.64
N PRO A 26 1.55 26.85 -13.60
CA PRO A 26 0.54 26.00 -12.94
C PRO A 26 -0.48 25.39 -13.92
N GLY A 27 -0.91 26.16 -14.93
CA GLY A 27 -1.85 25.68 -15.95
C GLY A 27 -1.29 24.55 -16.82
N LYS A 28 -0.06 24.70 -17.34
CA LYS A 28 0.62 23.66 -18.13
C LYS A 28 0.93 22.41 -17.29
N VAL A 29 1.25 22.57 -16.00
CA VAL A 29 1.39 21.44 -15.07
C VAL A 29 0.06 20.70 -14.95
N LYS A 30 -1.04 21.41 -14.70
CA LYS A 30 -2.37 20.82 -14.54
C LYS A 30 -2.80 20.03 -15.78
N GLU A 31 -2.62 20.60 -16.97
CA GLU A 31 -2.95 19.93 -18.24
C GLU A 31 -2.18 18.62 -18.44
N LEU A 32 -0.85 18.65 -18.28
CA LEU A 32 -0.02 17.45 -18.39
C LEU A 32 -0.43 16.39 -17.37
N VAL A 33 -0.61 16.81 -16.11
CA VAL A 33 -0.97 15.90 -15.01
C VAL A 33 -2.32 15.24 -15.26
N PHE A 34 -3.32 15.97 -15.76
CA PHE A 34 -4.64 15.42 -16.07
C PHE A 34 -4.56 14.33 -17.15
N ARG A 35 -3.80 14.58 -18.21
CA ARG A 35 -3.56 13.57 -19.27
C ARG A 35 -2.82 12.34 -18.74
N LEU A 36 -1.90 12.52 -17.80
CA LEU A 36 -1.24 11.39 -17.13
C LEU A 36 -2.21 10.61 -16.23
N ILE A 37 -3.09 11.30 -15.52
CA ILE A 37 -4.14 10.66 -14.69
C ILE A 37 -5.04 9.82 -15.57
N GLU A 38 -5.55 10.36 -16.68
CA GLU A 38 -6.41 9.63 -17.63
C GLU A 38 -5.78 8.31 -18.11
N ASN A 39 -4.48 8.31 -18.37
CA ASN A 39 -3.76 7.10 -18.77
C ASN A 39 -3.55 6.10 -17.62
N LEU A 40 -3.19 6.60 -16.43
CA LEU A 40 -2.76 5.76 -15.31
C LEU A 40 -3.91 5.29 -14.42
N SER A 41 -5.05 5.99 -14.43
CA SER A 41 -6.20 5.72 -13.56
C SER A 41 -6.86 4.38 -13.82
N THR A 42 -6.56 3.73 -14.95
CA THR A 42 -7.03 2.38 -15.26
C THR A 42 -6.52 1.33 -14.26
N ASN A 43 -5.28 1.50 -13.78
CA ASN A 43 -4.62 0.54 -12.90
C ASN A 43 -4.30 1.11 -11.51
N TRP A 44 -4.33 2.44 -11.35
CA TRP A 44 -3.85 3.12 -10.15
C TRP A 44 -4.85 4.18 -9.69
N ASN A 45 -5.13 4.24 -8.40
CA ASN A 45 -5.87 5.32 -7.76
C ASN A 45 -4.95 6.55 -7.61
N ILE A 46 -5.06 7.50 -8.54
CA ILE A 46 -4.21 8.69 -8.55
C ILE A 46 -4.94 9.87 -7.89
N GLY A 47 -4.28 10.50 -6.92
CA GLY A 47 -4.73 11.75 -6.32
C GLY A 47 -4.07 12.95 -6.98
N TYR A 48 -4.81 14.03 -7.22
CA TYR A 48 -4.26 15.32 -7.66
C TYR A 48 -4.28 16.33 -6.51
N ILE A 49 -3.15 17.03 -6.30
CA ILE A 49 -3.00 18.02 -5.24
C ILE A 49 -2.51 19.34 -5.84
N ASP A 50 -3.27 20.39 -5.57
CA ASP A 50 -3.01 21.74 -6.05
C ASP A 50 -3.42 22.80 -5.02
N CYS A 51 -3.01 24.05 -5.25
CA CYS A 51 -3.45 25.20 -4.46
C CYS A 51 -4.14 26.19 -5.38
N ASP A 52 -5.39 26.52 -5.09
CA ASP A 52 -6.09 27.59 -5.79
C ASP A 52 -5.79 28.94 -5.11
N HIS A 53 -5.12 29.84 -5.83
CA HIS A 53 -4.89 31.20 -5.38
C HIS A 53 -5.95 32.19 -5.89
N GLN A 54 -6.61 31.90 -7.02
CA GLN A 54 -7.51 32.84 -7.69
C GLN A 54 -8.85 32.97 -6.96
N SER A 55 -9.42 31.85 -6.48
CA SER A 55 -10.66 31.90 -5.69
C SER A 55 -10.50 32.64 -4.37
N SER A 56 -9.32 32.59 -3.75
CA SER A 56 -9.07 33.27 -2.47
C SER A 56 -9.05 34.81 -2.57
N GLU A 57 -8.76 35.35 -3.76
CA GLU A 57 -8.80 36.79 -4.03
C GLU A 57 -10.25 37.21 -4.35
N MET A 58 -10.96 36.43 -5.16
CA MET A 58 -12.38 36.67 -5.46
C MET A 58 -13.28 36.52 -4.22
N GLU A 59 -13.02 35.56 -3.33
CA GLU A 59 -13.78 35.40 -2.07
C GLU A 59 -13.52 36.56 -1.09
N LYS A 60 -12.35 37.21 -1.14
CA LYS A 60 -12.07 38.43 -0.38
C LYS A 60 -12.80 39.65 -0.96
N GLU A 61 -12.96 39.71 -2.28
CA GLU A 61 -13.59 40.83 -2.99
C GLU A 61 -15.13 40.75 -3.03
N LEU A 62 -15.70 39.56 -3.26
CA LEU A 62 -17.14 39.33 -3.44
C LEU A 62 -17.86 38.89 -2.16
N GLY A 63 -17.12 38.65 -1.07
CA GLY A 63 -17.64 38.10 0.18
C GLY A 63 -17.84 36.58 0.12
N PHE A 64 -18.02 35.98 1.30
CA PHE A 64 -18.24 34.53 1.42
C PHE A 64 -19.56 34.11 0.76
N ASP A 65 -19.53 33.03 -0.01
CA ASP A 65 -20.73 32.43 -0.61
C ASP A 65 -21.71 32.01 0.49
N SER A 66 -22.75 32.82 0.71
CA SER A 66 -23.75 32.63 1.77
C SER A 66 -24.55 31.33 1.64
N SER A 67 -24.48 30.64 0.49
CA SER A 67 -25.13 29.35 0.29
C SER A 67 -24.36 28.17 0.88
N LYS A 68 -23.06 28.35 1.21
CA LYS A 68 -22.21 27.30 1.80
C LYS A 68 -22.24 27.34 3.33
N ALA A 69 -22.27 26.18 3.97
CA ALA A 69 -22.27 26.06 5.42
C ALA A 69 -21.01 26.64 6.08
N LEU A 70 -19.86 26.59 5.39
CA LEU A 70 -18.59 27.14 5.89
C LEU A 70 -18.66 28.67 6.12
N SER A 71 -19.45 29.39 5.31
CA SER A 71 -19.71 30.83 5.45
C SER A 71 -20.48 31.15 6.73
N HIS A 72 -21.30 30.19 7.20
CA HIS A 72 -22.03 30.24 8.48
C HIS A 72 -21.23 29.62 9.63
N LYS A 73 -19.90 29.61 9.51
CA LYS A 73 -18.94 29.15 10.52
C LYS A 73 -18.96 27.65 10.81
N ALA A 74 -19.65 26.82 10.00
CA ALA A 74 -19.49 25.38 10.07
C ALA A 74 -17.99 25.00 9.92
N ARG A 75 -17.54 23.99 10.66
CA ARG A 75 -16.14 23.54 10.59
C ARG A 75 -15.88 22.63 9.39
N VAL A 76 -16.91 21.90 8.97
CA VAL A 76 -16.89 20.93 7.88
C VAL A 76 -18.23 21.00 7.14
N GLU A 77 -18.20 20.87 5.82
CA GLU A 77 -19.36 20.63 4.96
C GLU A 77 -19.11 19.33 4.18
N ILE A 78 -20.05 18.39 4.24
CA ILE A 78 -20.02 17.14 3.48
C ILE A 78 -21.22 17.14 2.54
N ILE A 79 -20.96 16.98 1.25
CA ILE A 79 -21.99 16.91 0.21
C ILE A 79 -21.75 15.67 -0.62
N ASP A 80 -22.68 14.73 -0.57
CA ASP A 80 -22.72 13.59 -1.47
C ASP A 80 -23.46 13.98 -2.76
N LYS A 81 -22.77 13.87 -3.89
CA LYS A 81 -23.35 14.03 -5.22
C LYS A 81 -23.47 12.66 -5.88
N ILE A 82 -24.25 12.62 -6.96
CA ILE A 82 -24.49 11.41 -7.74
C ILE A 82 -23.18 10.73 -8.20
N THR A 83 -22.17 11.51 -8.58
CA THR A 83 -20.91 11.00 -9.16
C THR A 83 -19.70 11.12 -8.24
N PHE A 84 -19.78 11.89 -7.15
CA PHE A 84 -18.67 12.08 -6.20
C PHE A 84 -19.14 12.67 -4.88
N SER A 85 -18.35 12.47 -3.82
CA SER A 85 -18.51 13.16 -2.54
C SER A 85 -17.54 14.33 -2.44
N ARG A 86 -17.97 15.44 -1.84
CA ARG A 86 -17.14 16.60 -1.53
C ARG A 86 -17.10 16.79 -0.02
N VAL A 87 -15.89 17.02 0.51
CA VAL A 87 -15.68 17.39 1.91
C VAL A 87 -14.85 18.66 1.95
N ASP A 88 -15.44 19.74 2.45
CA ASP A 88 -14.77 21.02 2.61
C ASP A 88 -14.50 21.29 4.11
N PHE A 89 -13.28 21.68 4.43
CA PHE A 89 -12.85 22.02 5.79
C PHE A 89 -12.59 23.51 5.91
N ARG A 90 -13.03 24.12 7.01
CA ARG A 90 -12.72 25.53 7.32
C ARG A 90 -11.26 25.76 7.76
N LYS A 91 -10.47 24.68 7.90
CA LYS A 91 -9.04 24.72 8.20
C LYS A 91 -8.27 23.95 7.15
N ALA A 92 -7.03 24.37 6.90
CA ALA A 92 -6.10 23.57 6.12
C ALA A 92 -5.83 22.23 6.81
N LEU A 93 -5.79 21.13 6.04
CA LEU A 93 -5.42 19.82 6.55
C LEU A 93 -3.94 19.81 6.96
N SER A 94 -3.67 19.31 8.17
CA SER A 94 -2.31 19.02 8.62
C SER A 94 -1.70 17.89 7.78
N VAL A 95 -0.40 17.64 7.92
CA VAL A 95 0.26 16.51 7.23
C VAL A 95 -0.37 15.17 7.64
N SER A 96 -0.62 14.98 8.93
CA SER A 96 -1.26 13.76 9.44
C SER A 96 -2.70 13.59 8.93
N ASP A 97 -3.47 14.67 8.86
CA ASP A 97 -4.83 14.62 8.31
C ASP A 97 -4.81 14.16 6.83
N ARG A 98 -3.83 14.64 6.05
CA ARG A 98 -3.66 14.25 4.64
C ARG A 98 -3.32 12.78 4.49
N HIS A 99 -2.44 12.24 5.34
CA HIS A 99 -2.09 10.81 5.32
C HIS A 99 -3.31 9.92 5.55
N VAL A 100 -4.26 10.36 6.38
CA VAL A 100 -5.51 9.63 6.60
C VAL A 100 -6.41 9.72 5.37
N VAL A 101 -6.65 10.93 4.86
CA VAL A 101 -7.53 11.18 3.71
C VAL A 101 -7.02 10.51 2.42
N LEU A 102 -5.70 10.44 2.25
CA LEU A 102 -5.05 9.92 1.05
C LEU A 102 -4.57 8.47 1.20
N ASN A 103 -5.03 7.72 2.23
CA ASN A 103 -4.55 6.35 2.45
C ASN A 103 -4.90 5.38 1.32
N ASP A 104 -6.02 5.62 0.62
CA ASP A 104 -6.46 4.80 -0.51
C ASP A 104 -5.90 5.30 -1.85
N VAL A 105 -5.12 6.39 -1.86
CA VAL A 105 -4.42 6.90 -3.04
C VAL A 105 -3.10 6.15 -3.21
N ASP A 106 -2.92 5.55 -4.39
CA ASP A 106 -1.72 4.80 -4.74
C ASP A 106 -0.55 5.73 -5.05
N ALA A 107 -0.85 6.83 -5.75
CA ALA A 107 0.14 7.87 -6.06
C ALA A 107 -0.49 9.26 -6.09
N ALA A 108 0.24 10.23 -5.57
CA ALA A 108 -0.14 11.64 -5.52
C ALA A 108 0.63 12.44 -6.57
N PHE A 109 -0.10 13.03 -7.52
CA PHE A 109 0.42 14.02 -8.46
C PHE A 109 0.20 15.42 -7.93
N ILE A 110 1.30 16.14 -7.79
CA ILE A 110 1.33 17.40 -7.05
C ILE A 110 1.78 18.52 -7.99
N ASN A 111 1.06 19.64 -7.97
CA ASN A 111 1.55 20.85 -8.60
C ASN A 111 2.74 21.40 -7.80
N GLY A 112 3.95 21.16 -8.32
CA GLY A 112 5.21 21.50 -7.65
C GLY A 112 5.47 23.00 -7.52
N ASN A 113 4.68 23.84 -8.19
CA ASN A 113 4.72 25.29 -7.99
C ASN A 113 4.27 25.67 -6.58
N HIS A 114 3.22 25.02 -6.05
CA HIS A 114 2.63 25.34 -4.75
C HIS A 114 3.24 24.49 -3.64
N PHE A 115 3.45 23.20 -3.89
CA PHE A 115 3.93 22.27 -2.87
C PHE A 115 5.29 21.64 -3.23
N LYS A 116 5.94 21.02 -2.25
CA LYS A 116 7.08 20.11 -2.48
C LYS A 116 6.59 18.67 -2.28
N ALA A 117 7.29 17.73 -2.90
CA ALA A 117 7.10 16.30 -2.75
C ALA A 117 8.47 15.61 -2.64
N SER A 118 8.49 14.34 -2.23
CA SER A 118 9.70 13.51 -2.11
C SER A 118 10.40 13.23 -3.43
N ARG A 119 9.66 13.24 -4.55
CA ARG A 119 10.17 13.07 -5.92
C ARG A 119 9.59 14.12 -6.84
N GLN A 120 10.32 14.40 -7.93
CA GLN A 120 9.95 15.47 -8.84
C GLN A 120 10.11 15.06 -10.30
N VAL A 121 9.21 15.55 -11.14
CA VAL A 121 9.39 15.60 -12.59
C VAL A 121 9.73 17.04 -12.95
N LEU A 122 10.88 17.22 -13.60
CA LEU A 122 11.34 18.52 -14.04
C LEU A 122 10.83 18.78 -15.46
N ILE A 123 10.07 19.85 -15.65
CA ILE A 123 9.55 20.27 -16.95
C ILE A 123 10.39 21.45 -17.44
N ILE A 124 10.98 21.32 -18.62
CA ILE A 124 11.75 22.37 -19.27
C ILE A 124 10.85 23.06 -20.27
N ASP A 125 10.63 24.35 -20.08
CA ASP A 125 9.74 25.18 -20.87
C ASP A 125 10.42 26.52 -21.15
N LYS A 126 10.65 26.84 -22.43
CA LYS A 126 11.34 28.06 -22.86
C LYS A 126 10.79 29.34 -22.21
N GLU A 127 9.47 29.41 -22.00
CA GLU A 127 8.83 30.59 -21.41
C GLU A 127 9.14 30.76 -19.92
N LYS A 128 9.47 29.66 -19.22
CA LYS A 128 9.65 29.64 -17.77
C LYS A 128 11.08 29.34 -17.34
N THR A 129 11.92 28.79 -18.22
CA THR A 129 13.35 28.54 -17.99
C THR A 129 14.09 29.75 -17.40
N PRO A 130 13.89 31.01 -17.86
CA PRO A 130 14.56 32.17 -17.27
C PRO A 130 14.25 32.36 -15.77
N THR A 131 13.07 31.93 -15.32
CA THR A 131 12.63 32.04 -13.92
C THR A 131 12.92 30.79 -13.09
N LEU A 132 13.30 29.68 -13.74
CA LEU A 132 13.60 28.41 -13.08
C LEU A 132 14.72 28.55 -12.07
N HIS A 133 15.69 29.44 -12.32
CA HIS A 133 16.78 29.79 -11.40
C HIS A 133 16.30 30.13 -9.99
N ARG A 134 15.13 30.79 -9.86
CA ARG A 134 14.54 31.16 -8.57
C ARG A 134 14.03 29.95 -7.79
N LYS A 135 13.72 28.85 -8.48
CA LYS A 135 13.16 27.62 -7.90
C LYS A 135 14.20 26.49 -7.77
N ILE A 136 15.45 26.69 -8.20
CA ILE A 136 16.51 25.67 -8.14
C ILE A 136 16.67 25.08 -6.73
N LYS A 137 16.64 25.91 -5.68
CA LYS A 137 16.76 25.43 -4.29
C LYS A 137 15.60 24.52 -3.84
N ARG A 138 14.53 24.43 -4.62
CA ARG A 138 13.39 23.52 -4.39
C ARG A 138 13.52 22.21 -5.16
N LEU A 139 14.45 22.12 -6.13
CA LEU A 139 14.65 20.93 -6.94
C LEU A 139 15.44 19.89 -6.16
N SER A 140 14.93 18.67 -6.13
CA SER A 140 15.52 17.54 -5.43
C SER A 140 14.91 16.24 -5.94
N ASN A 141 15.72 15.18 -6.02
CA ASN A 141 15.26 13.84 -6.36
C ASN A 141 14.41 13.79 -7.66
N ILE A 142 15.01 14.27 -8.75
CA ILE A 142 14.37 14.29 -10.07
C ILE A 142 14.25 12.85 -10.58
N LEU A 143 13.04 12.45 -10.99
CA LEU A 143 12.74 11.16 -11.61
C LEU A 143 13.10 11.18 -13.09
N CYS A 144 12.56 12.16 -13.82
CA CYS A 144 12.82 12.38 -15.24
C CYS A 144 12.66 13.87 -15.59
N ILE A 145 13.08 14.20 -16.80
CA ILE A 145 12.92 15.51 -17.41
C ILE A 145 11.90 15.42 -18.55
N ILE A 146 10.97 16.35 -18.62
CA ILE A 146 10.02 16.50 -19.72
C ILE A 146 10.31 17.80 -20.46
N LEU A 147 10.53 17.71 -21.77
CA LEU A 147 10.75 18.84 -22.67
C LEU A 147 9.40 19.24 -23.27
N THR A 148 8.98 20.49 -23.11
CA THR A 148 7.78 21.02 -23.79
C THR A 148 8.02 21.17 -25.29
N GLU A 149 6.96 21.46 -26.05
CA GLU A 149 7.07 21.74 -27.48
C GLU A 149 8.12 22.82 -27.77
N GLY A 150 8.94 22.57 -28.78
CA GLY A 150 10.02 23.46 -29.20
C GLY A 150 11.22 23.54 -28.26
N THR A 151 11.28 22.76 -27.17
CA THR A 151 12.46 22.66 -26.31
C THR A 151 13.33 21.46 -26.66
N THR A 152 14.65 21.61 -26.48
CA THR A 152 15.64 20.54 -26.65
C THR A 152 16.46 20.35 -25.38
N LYS A 153 17.35 19.35 -25.37
CA LYS A 153 18.27 19.11 -24.25
C LYS A 153 19.21 20.31 -23.99
N GLU A 154 19.48 21.12 -25.02
CA GLU A 154 20.32 22.31 -24.92
C GLU A 154 19.65 23.45 -24.14
N ASP A 155 18.31 23.44 -24.05
CA ASP A 155 17.55 24.42 -23.27
C ASP A 155 17.58 24.13 -21.75
N ILE A 156 18.19 23.01 -21.32
CA ILE A 156 18.37 22.69 -19.90
C ILE A 156 19.47 23.59 -19.33
N PRO A 157 19.18 24.46 -18.33
CA PRO A 157 20.21 25.34 -17.77
C PRO A 157 21.37 24.55 -17.19
N SER A 158 22.60 24.91 -17.58
CA SER A 158 23.84 24.23 -17.17
C SER A 158 23.97 24.09 -15.66
N ILE A 159 23.58 25.13 -14.91
CA ILE A 159 23.57 25.16 -13.45
C ILE A 159 22.77 24.03 -12.79
N LEU A 160 21.82 23.40 -13.51
CA LEU A 160 21.06 22.28 -12.98
C LEU A 160 21.91 21.01 -12.91
N TYR A 161 22.82 20.79 -13.86
CA TYR A 161 23.75 19.66 -13.84
C TYR A 161 24.71 19.76 -12.65
N ASP A 162 25.13 20.98 -12.30
CA ASP A 162 26.01 21.21 -11.14
C ASP A 162 25.30 21.00 -9.79
N ARG A 163 23.98 21.18 -9.74
CA ARG A 163 23.21 21.21 -8.48
C ARG A 163 22.34 20.00 -8.22
N ILE A 164 22.01 19.24 -9.25
CA ILE A 164 21.15 18.07 -9.13
C ILE A 164 21.99 16.85 -9.46
N ASN A 165 22.27 16.03 -8.45
CA ASN A 165 23.07 14.82 -8.61
C ASN A 165 22.49 13.91 -9.70
N ASN A 166 23.37 13.46 -10.59
CA ASN A 166 23.08 12.52 -11.68
C ASN A 166 22.00 13.00 -12.65
N LEU A 167 21.82 14.31 -12.84
CA LEU A 167 20.82 14.86 -13.76
C LEU A 167 21.07 14.41 -15.20
N GLU A 168 22.34 14.30 -15.60
CA GLU A 168 22.79 13.85 -16.91
C GLU A 168 22.39 12.41 -17.26
N HIS A 169 22.11 11.58 -16.25
CA HIS A 169 21.66 10.21 -16.38
C HIS A 169 20.13 10.06 -16.27
N LYS A 170 19.40 11.15 -16.00
CA LYS A 170 17.93 11.09 -15.89
C LYS A 170 17.29 10.92 -17.27
N PRO A 171 16.28 10.05 -17.40
CA PRO A 171 15.52 9.94 -18.64
C PRO A 171 14.91 11.28 -19.04
N ILE A 172 14.95 11.57 -20.34
CA ILE A 172 14.40 12.78 -20.94
C ILE A 172 13.31 12.37 -21.92
N PHE A 173 12.13 12.96 -21.79
CA PHE A 173 10.99 12.71 -22.66
C PHE A 173 10.55 14.00 -23.32
N SER A 174 10.09 13.92 -24.57
CA SER A 174 9.29 15.00 -25.15
C SER A 174 7.85 14.91 -24.63
N ILE A 175 7.19 16.04 -24.40
CA ILE A 175 5.83 16.11 -23.82
C ILE A 175 4.77 15.39 -24.66
N ASP A 176 4.99 15.22 -25.97
CA ASP A 176 4.10 14.43 -26.85
C ASP A 176 4.18 12.92 -26.57
N LYS A 177 5.25 12.42 -25.94
CA LYS A 177 5.45 11.00 -25.61
C LYS A 177 4.73 10.60 -24.32
N LEU A 178 3.47 10.99 -24.19
CA LEU A 178 2.65 10.79 -22.99
C LEU A 178 2.62 9.32 -22.54
N HIS A 179 2.53 8.37 -23.48
CA HIS A 179 2.51 6.94 -23.15
C HIS A 179 3.82 6.47 -22.51
N SER A 180 4.97 6.85 -23.08
CA SER A 180 6.30 6.53 -22.53
C SER A 180 6.53 7.19 -21.17
N ILE A 181 6.06 8.43 -20.99
CA ILE A 181 6.09 9.12 -19.69
C ILE A 181 5.25 8.36 -18.66
N SER A 182 4.03 7.94 -19.05
CA SER A 182 3.12 7.20 -18.17
C SER A 182 3.73 5.86 -17.75
N GLN A 183 4.28 5.09 -18.69
CA GLN A 183 4.99 3.82 -18.40
C GLN A 183 6.17 4.02 -17.45
N PHE A 184 6.97 5.06 -17.67
CA PHE A 184 8.11 5.37 -16.80
C PHE A 184 7.65 5.73 -15.37
N ILE A 185 6.61 6.55 -15.24
CA ILE A 185 6.05 6.91 -13.94
C ILE A 185 5.47 5.67 -13.25
N GLU A 186 4.76 4.80 -13.98
CA GLU A 186 4.23 3.56 -13.42
C GLU A 186 5.33 2.63 -12.87
N LEU A 187 6.48 2.53 -13.56
CA LEU A 187 7.62 1.77 -13.03
C LEU A 187 8.08 2.31 -11.67
N SER A 188 8.12 3.64 -11.52
CA SER A 188 8.46 4.26 -10.23
C SER A 188 7.44 3.97 -9.12
N PHE A 189 6.17 3.71 -9.46
CA PHE A 189 5.17 3.28 -8.46
C PHE A 189 5.45 1.85 -8.01
N LYS A 190 5.77 0.96 -8.96
CA LYS A 190 6.08 -0.46 -8.70
C LYS A 190 7.31 -0.62 -7.80
N GLU A 191 8.32 0.23 -7.97
CA GLU A 191 9.50 0.26 -7.09
C GLU A 191 9.18 0.58 -5.62
N ASP A 192 8.12 1.36 -5.35
CA ASP A 192 7.72 1.74 -3.99
C ASP A 192 6.87 0.70 -3.25
N THR A 193 6.48 -0.38 -3.94
CA THR A 193 5.50 -1.35 -3.42
C THR A 193 6.03 -2.19 -2.27
N GLY A 194 7.33 -2.10 -1.98
CA GLY A 194 7.94 -2.74 -0.83
C GLY A 194 8.06 -4.26 -0.97
N ASN A 195 9.00 -4.81 -0.21
CA ASN A 195 9.23 -6.24 -0.15
C ASN A 195 8.10 -6.96 0.61
N ILE A 196 7.95 -8.25 0.34
CA ILE A 196 7.00 -9.12 1.03
C ILE A 196 7.71 -9.83 2.18
N ASN A 197 7.16 -9.74 3.39
CA ASN A 197 7.48 -10.65 4.49
C ASN A 197 6.38 -11.70 4.62
N GLY A 198 6.74 -12.92 5.03
CA GLY A 198 5.80 -13.97 5.38
C GLY A 198 5.38 -13.90 6.84
N LEU A 199 4.11 -14.14 7.13
CA LEU A 199 3.55 -14.25 8.47
C LEU A 199 2.71 -15.52 8.58
N ILE A 200 3.22 -16.47 9.35
CA ILE A 200 2.49 -17.68 9.71
C ILE A 200 1.56 -17.34 10.89
N LEU A 201 0.27 -17.60 10.72
CA LEU A 201 -0.75 -17.35 11.75
C LEU A 201 -0.91 -18.59 12.64
N ALA A 202 -0.28 -18.58 13.82
CA ALA A 202 -0.22 -19.74 14.74
C ALA A 202 -0.77 -19.46 16.15
N GLY A 203 -1.29 -18.25 16.43
CA GLY A 203 -1.74 -17.83 17.78
C GLY A 203 -3.10 -18.34 18.26
N GLY A 204 -3.75 -19.27 17.56
CA GLY A 204 -5.08 -19.79 17.93
C GLY A 204 -5.09 -20.59 19.23
N LYS A 205 -6.25 -20.63 19.93
CA LYS A 205 -6.42 -21.39 21.19
C LYS A 205 -6.72 -22.88 20.98
N SER A 206 -6.81 -23.37 19.74
CA SER A 206 -7.05 -24.78 19.33
C SER A 206 -8.09 -25.56 20.17
N LYS A 207 -9.16 -24.89 20.61
CA LYS A 207 -10.15 -25.46 21.55
C LYS A 207 -10.86 -26.70 20.99
N ARG A 208 -11.07 -26.75 19.67
CA ARG A 208 -11.78 -27.85 18.97
C ARG A 208 -10.92 -29.09 18.72
N MET A 209 -9.60 -29.00 18.84
CA MET A 209 -8.68 -30.14 18.71
C MET A 209 -8.16 -30.62 20.07
N GLY A 210 -8.95 -30.46 21.14
CA GLY A 210 -8.58 -30.93 22.48
C GLY A 210 -7.32 -30.25 23.05
N GLY A 211 -6.97 -29.05 22.61
CA GLY A 211 -5.77 -28.34 23.05
C GLY A 211 -4.47 -28.73 22.32
N LYS A 212 -4.52 -29.62 21.32
CA LYS A 212 -3.36 -29.93 20.48
C LYS A 212 -2.96 -28.70 19.67
N ASP A 213 -1.68 -28.34 19.73
CA ASP A 213 -1.13 -27.23 18.97
C ASP A 213 -1.08 -27.58 17.48
N LYS A 214 -1.88 -26.88 16.66
CA LYS A 214 -1.96 -27.06 15.21
C LYS A 214 -0.59 -26.89 14.54
N ALA A 215 0.24 -26.00 15.09
CA ALA A 215 1.58 -25.73 14.58
C ALA A 215 2.52 -26.94 14.64
N LYS A 216 2.25 -27.88 15.55
CA LYS A 216 3.06 -29.10 15.76
C LYS A 216 2.49 -30.33 15.03
N ILE A 217 1.41 -30.19 14.26
CA ILE A 217 0.88 -31.32 13.48
C ILE A 217 1.88 -31.67 12.37
N ASN A 218 2.11 -32.96 12.18
CA ASN A 218 2.97 -33.48 11.13
C ASN A 218 2.13 -33.94 9.93
N TYR A 219 2.07 -33.11 8.90
CA TYR A 219 1.44 -33.45 7.61
C TYR A 219 2.46 -33.94 6.58
N HIS A 220 3.67 -33.39 6.61
CA HIS A 220 4.67 -33.45 5.54
C HIS A 220 5.98 -34.10 5.99
N GLY A 221 5.93 -35.00 6.97
CA GLY A 221 7.11 -35.58 7.62
C GLY A 221 7.80 -34.68 8.65
N THR A 222 7.40 -33.40 8.74
CA THR A 222 7.87 -32.41 9.72
C THR A 222 6.69 -31.65 10.32
N GLU A 223 6.91 -30.94 11.44
CA GLU A 223 5.88 -30.09 12.04
C GLU A 223 5.46 -28.99 11.05
N GLN A 224 4.16 -28.72 10.96
CA GLN A 224 3.57 -27.79 10.01
C GLN A 224 4.19 -26.39 10.08
N ARG A 225 4.60 -25.95 11.27
CA ARG A 225 5.29 -24.66 11.45
C ARG A 225 6.63 -24.60 10.72
N PHE A 226 7.40 -25.69 10.71
CA PHE A 226 8.68 -25.74 10.02
C PHE A 226 8.48 -25.87 8.51
N HIS A 227 7.54 -26.72 8.08
CA HIS A 227 7.19 -26.87 6.68
C HIS A 227 6.76 -25.53 6.04
N MET A 228 5.82 -24.83 6.68
CA MET A 228 5.32 -23.55 6.18
C MET A 228 6.40 -22.47 6.19
N LYS A 229 7.25 -22.46 7.22
CA LYS A 229 8.38 -21.53 7.29
C LYS A 229 9.38 -21.78 6.16
N GLU A 230 9.67 -23.03 5.85
CA GLU A 230 10.54 -23.40 4.73
C GLU A 230 9.99 -22.87 3.40
N ILE A 231 8.71 -23.10 3.11
CA ILE A 231 8.06 -22.57 1.89
C ILE A 231 8.15 -21.04 1.86
N LEU A 232 7.69 -20.35 2.90
CA LEU A 232 7.68 -18.88 2.92
C LEU A 232 9.07 -18.27 2.82
N SER A 233 10.09 -18.92 3.38
CA SER A 233 11.48 -18.41 3.35
C SER A 233 12.08 -18.43 1.93
N LYS A 234 11.57 -19.24 1.00
CA LYS A 234 12.01 -19.26 -0.40
C LYS A 234 11.55 -18.02 -1.18
N TYR A 235 10.43 -17.40 -0.77
CA TYR A 235 9.72 -16.39 -1.57
C TYR A 235 9.53 -15.04 -0.87
N THR A 236 9.88 -14.93 0.41
CA THR A 236 9.74 -13.70 1.20
C THR A 236 11.08 -13.27 1.77
N VAL A 237 11.25 -11.97 2.05
CA VAL A 237 12.51 -11.44 2.60
C VAL A 237 12.77 -11.99 4.00
N ASN A 238 11.73 -12.10 4.81
CA ASN A 238 11.76 -12.78 6.09
C ASN A 238 10.44 -13.52 6.30
N ALA A 239 10.50 -14.73 6.85
CA ALA A 239 9.34 -15.47 7.32
C ALA A 239 9.25 -15.42 8.85
N PHE A 240 8.13 -14.92 9.36
CA PHE A 240 7.82 -14.81 10.78
C PHE A 240 6.70 -15.74 11.17
N MET A 241 6.65 -16.13 12.45
CA MET A 241 5.53 -16.84 13.03
C MET A 241 4.91 -16.00 14.14
N SER A 242 3.62 -15.69 14.01
CA SER A 242 2.85 -15.06 15.09
C SER A 242 2.65 -16.06 16.24
N CYS A 243 2.76 -15.57 17.47
CA CYS A 243 2.52 -16.39 18.64
C CYS A 243 1.95 -15.53 19.78
N ARG A 244 1.24 -16.18 20.69
CA ARG A 244 0.86 -15.52 21.94
C ARG A 244 2.14 -15.28 22.76
N PRO A 245 2.26 -14.17 23.51
CA PRO A 245 3.44 -13.91 24.34
C PRO A 245 3.79 -15.07 25.29
N GLN A 246 2.79 -15.82 25.79
CA GLN A 246 2.99 -16.97 26.66
C GLN A 246 3.60 -18.20 25.96
N GLN A 247 3.53 -18.27 24.63
CA GLN A 247 4.09 -19.37 23.83
C GLN A 247 5.55 -19.12 23.41
N LEU A 248 6.13 -17.96 23.78
CA LEU A 248 7.53 -17.66 23.46
C LEU A 248 8.48 -18.75 23.95
N ASP A 249 8.24 -19.25 25.16
CA ASP A 249 9.07 -20.29 25.77
C ASP A 249 8.88 -21.67 25.11
N ASP A 250 7.68 -21.94 24.59
CA ASP A 250 7.36 -23.20 23.89
C ASP A 250 8.05 -23.31 22.51
N PHE A 251 8.55 -22.19 22.00
CA PHE A 251 9.12 -22.03 20.66
C PHE A 251 10.53 -21.44 20.68
N GLN A 252 11.27 -21.57 21.79
CA GLN A 252 12.64 -21.04 21.94
C GLN A 252 13.61 -21.55 20.87
N ASP A 253 13.29 -22.65 20.20
CA ASP A 253 14.02 -23.23 19.07
C ASP A 253 13.92 -22.41 17.77
N GLN A 254 13.18 -21.29 17.77
CA GLN A 254 12.83 -20.57 16.56
C GLN A 254 13.58 -19.24 16.34
N LEU A 255 14.19 -19.13 15.17
CA LEU A 255 14.51 -17.83 14.55
C LEU A 255 13.22 -17.17 14.03
N ASN A 256 13.02 -15.88 14.33
CA ASN A 256 11.94 -15.00 13.80
C ASN A 256 10.51 -15.23 14.33
N LEU A 257 10.37 -15.49 15.63
CA LEU A 257 9.08 -15.33 16.32
C LEU A 257 8.62 -13.87 16.32
N LEU A 258 7.33 -13.65 16.17
CA LEU A 258 6.69 -12.35 16.30
C LEU A 258 5.55 -12.41 17.34
N PRO A 259 5.84 -12.12 18.62
CA PRO A 259 4.83 -12.16 19.68
C PRO A 259 3.77 -11.11 19.47
N ASP A 260 2.50 -11.50 19.60
CA ASP A 260 1.37 -10.61 19.42
C ASP A 260 1.44 -9.45 20.42
N THR A 261 1.54 -8.22 19.90
CA THR A 261 1.44 -7.00 20.70
C THR A 261 0.00 -6.49 20.81
N PHE A 262 -0.88 -6.98 19.93
CA PHE A 262 -2.32 -6.79 19.98
C PHE A 262 -2.96 -8.14 20.36
N THR A 263 -3.06 -8.38 21.67
CA THR A 263 -3.44 -9.69 22.23
C THR A 263 -4.94 -9.97 22.12
N ASP A 264 -5.30 -11.26 22.04
CA ASP A 264 -6.69 -11.75 21.99
C ASP A 264 -7.53 -11.25 20.79
N LEU A 265 -6.89 -10.76 19.73
CA LEU A 265 -7.55 -10.35 18.48
C LEU A 265 -7.33 -11.35 17.32
N GLY A 266 -6.79 -12.53 17.61
CA GLY A 266 -6.56 -13.59 16.61
C GLY A 266 -5.72 -13.11 15.40
N PRO A 267 -6.03 -13.59 14.17
CA PRO A 267 -5.34 -13.19 12.94
C PRO A 267 -5.26 -11.66 12.71
N PHE A 268 -6.28 -10.92 13.14
CA PHE A 268 -6.29 -9.46 13.04
C PHE A 268 -5.20 -8.83 13.91
N GLY A 269 -5.06 -9.30 15.15
CA GLY A 269 -4.00 -8.86 16.08
C GLY A 269 -2.60 -9.23 15.61
N ALA A 270 -2.45 -10.43 15.03
CA ALA A 270 -1.19 -10.89 14.45
C ALA A 270 -0.77 -10.00 13.26
N LEU A 271 -1.69 -9.67 12.35
CA LEU A 271 -1.41 -8.79 11.21
C LEU A 271 -1.10 -7.35 11.64
N LEU A 272 -1.83 -6.82 12.63
CA LEU A 272 -1.51 -5.52 13.24
C LEU A 272 -0.12 -5.51 13.87
N THR A 273 0.25 -6.60 14.56
CA THR A 273 1.58 -6.76 15.15
C THR A 273 2.67 -6.79 14.09
N ALA A 274 2.45 -7.50 12.98
CA ALA A 274 3.33 -7.53 11.82
C ALA A 274 3.53 -6.15 11.19
N PHE A 275 2.46 -5.39 10.93
CA PHE A 275 2.60 -4.04 10.43
C PHE A 275 3.25 -3.09 11.45
N ARG A 276 3.01 -3.25 12.75
CA ARG A 276 3.72 -2.49 13.79
C ARG A 276 5.22 -2.78 13.77
N HIS A 277 5.62 -4.03 13.52
CA HIS A 277 7.02 -4.44 13.41
C HIS A 277 7.68 -3.85 12.17
N ASN A 278 7.03 -3.93 11.01
CA ASN A 278 7.51 -3.32 9.78
C ASN A 278 6.35 -2.75 8.94
N PRO A 279 6.06 -1.44 9.05
CA PRO A 279 4.97 -0.78 8.32
C PRO A 279 5.34 -0.43 6.87
N ASN A 280 6.51 -0.86 6.39
CA ASN A 280 7.03 -0.57 5.06
C ASN A 280 7.07 -1.78 4.14
N SER A 281 6.73 -2.95 4.65
CA SER A 281 6.62 -4.19 3.89
C SER A 281 5.16 -4.56 3.68
N ALA A 282 4.90 -5.22 2.55
CA ALA A 282 3.70 -6.02 2.43
C ALA A 282 3.85 -7.30 3.27
N TRP A 283 2.73 -7.84 3.72
CA TRP A 283 2.69 -9.01 4.57
C TRP A 283 1.85 -10.11 3.94
N MET A 284 2.48 -11.24 3.65
CA MET A 284 1.80 -12.45 3.21
C MET A 284 1.39 -13.26 4.43
N THR A 285 0.10 -13.34 4.69
CA THR A 285 -0.44 -14.18 5.76
C THR A 285 -0.71 -15.58 5.25
N VAL A 286 -0.32 -16.59 6.04
CA VAL A 286 -0.71 -17.99 5.83
C VAL A 286 -1.11 -18.59 7.17
N ALA A 287 -2.34 -19.07 7.30
CA ALA A 287 -2.77 -19.76 8.50
C ALA A 287 -2.20 -21.18 8.58
N ILE A 288 -1.88 -21.59 9.80
CA ILE A 288 -1.19 -22.86 10.08
C ILE A 288 -2.08 -24.09 9.83
N ASP A 289 -3.40 -23.89 9.74
CA ASP A 289 -4.40 -24.92 9.46
C ASP A 289 -4.71 -25.10 7.98
N LEU A 290 -3.91 -24.54 7.08
CA LEU A 290 -3.99 -24.75 5.64
C LEU A 290 -2.89 -25.74 5.19
N PRO A 291 -3.07 -27.07 5.34
CA PRO A 291 -2.01 -28.04 5.10
C PRO A 291 -1.68 -28.27 3.62
N PHE A 292 -2.59 -27.89 2.71
CA PHE A 292 -2.43 -28.04 1.26
C PHE A 292 -1.72 -26.87 0.58
N VAL A 293 -1.33 -25.84 1.34
CA VAL A 293 -0.56 -24.72 0.80
C VAL A 293 0.86 -25.17 0.51
N ASP A 294 1.27 -24.99 -0.75
CA ASP A 294 2.56 -25.43 -1.30
C ASP A 294 3.29 -24.29 -2.03
N ASP A 295 4.46 -24.61 -2.62
CA ASP A 295 5.26 -23.67 -3.42
C ASP A 295 4.45 -23.06 -4.58
N GLN A 296 3.60 -23.85 -5.27
CA GLN A 296 2.78 -23.37 -6.39
C GLN A 296 1.74 -22.34 -5.93
N THR A 297 1.12 -22.60 -4.78
CA THR A 297 0.13 -21.70 -4.15
C THR A 297 0.75 -20.34 -3.84
N ILE A 298 1.94 -20.33 -3.25
CA ILE A 298 2.65 -19.09 -2.89
C ILE A 298 3.11 -18.35 -4.13
N MET A 299 3.71 -19.04 -5.11
CA MET A 299 4.12 -18.43 -6.37
C MET A 299 2.95 -17.82 -7.13
N HIS A 300 1.81 -18.52 -7.17
CA HIS A 300 0.61 -18.00 -7.80
C HIS A 300 0.11 -16.73 -7.11
N LEU A 301 0.02 -16.73 -5.77
CA LEU A 301 -0.40 -15.55 -5.01
C LEU A 301 0.53 -14.34 -5.26
N ILE A 302 1.85 -14.56 -5.27
CA ILE A 302 2.84 -13.51 -5.59
C ILE A 302 2.66 -12.99 -7.02
N SER A 303 2.48 -13.90 -7.99
CA SER A 303 2.28 -13.52 -9.40
C SER A 303 1.04 -12.67 -9.62
N LYS A 304 0.04 -12.80 -8.74
CA LYS A 304 -1.20 -12.05 -8.79
C LYS A 304 -1.20 -10.81 -7.90
N ARG A 305 -0.18 -10.58 -7.07
CA ARG A 305 -0.07 -9.42 -6.19
C ARG A 305 -0.38 -8.13 -6.95
N ASP A 306 -1.21 -7.29 -6.35
CA ASP A 306 -1.57 -5.98 -6.87
C ASP A 306 -1.42 -4.90 -5.81
N PRO A 307 -0.32 -4.13 -5.84
CA PRO A 307 -0.03 -3.09 -4.84
C PRO A 307 -0.96 -1.86 -4.87
N SER A 308 -1.79 -1.72 -5.91
CA SER A 308 -2.85 -0.70 -5.98
C SER A 308 -4.04 -1.02 -5.04
N LYS A 309 -4.07 -2.24 -4.50
CA LYS A 309 -5.15 -2.74 -3.65
C LYS A 309 -4.77 -2.71 -2.18
N LEU A 310 -5.77 -2.88 -1.33
CA LEU A 310 -5.55 -3.11 0.10
C LEU A 310 -4.90 -4.48 0.35
N ALA A 311 -5.42 -5.50 -0.34
CA ALA A 311 -4.96 -6.86 -0.27
C ALA A 311 -5.23 -7.63 -1.57
N THR A 312 -4.41 -8.66 -1.82
CA THR A 312 -4.65 -9.70 -2.83
C THR A 312 -4.99 -11.00 -2.10
N LEU A 313 -6.22 -11.48 -2.26
CA LEU A 313 -6.79 -12.61 -1.52
C LEU A 313 -7.40 -13.65 -2.45
N TYR A 314 -7.40 -14.92 -2.04
CA TYR A 314 -8.18 -15.94 -2.73
C TYR A 314 -9.68 -15.80 -2.46
N LYS A 315 -10.50 -16.23 -3.40
CA LYS A 315 -11.93 -16.45 -3.19
C LYS A 315 -12.16 -17.83 -2.59
N ALA A 316 -12.98 -17.89 -1.55
CA ALA A 316 -13.56 -19.13 -1.09
C ALA A 316 -14.52 -19.66 -2.16
N LYS A 317 -14.37 -20.92 -2.57
CA LYS A 317 -15.09 -21.50 -3.72
C LYS A 317 -16.60 -21.61 -3.47
N ASP A 318 -17.00 -21.85 -2.23
CA ASP A 318 -18.38 -22.09 -1.80
C ASP A 318 -19.21 -20.80 -1.70
N THR A 319 -18.60 -19.72 -1.23
CA THR A 319 -19.27 -18.45 -0.90
C THR A 319 -18.88 -17.30 -1.82
N GLY A 320 -17.77 -17.44 -2.56
CA GLY A 320 -17.12 -16.34 -3.28
C GLY A 320 -16.48 -15.30 -2.35
N ALA A 321 -16.56 -15.48 -1.02
CA ALA A 321 -16.05 -14.54 -0.05
C ALA A 321 -14.51 -14.49 -0.06
N PRO A 322 -13.90 -13.35 0.29
CA PRO A 322 -12.45 -13.28 0.45
C PRO A 322 -11.96 -14.23 1.55
N GLN A 323 -10.85 -14.94 1.32
CA GLN A 323 -10.13 -15.73 2.32
C GLN A 323 -8.96 -14.90 2.90
N PRO A 324 -9.14 -14.20 4.04
CA PRO A 324 -8.11 -13.31 4.59
C PRO A 324 -6.93 -14.06 5.22
N LEU A 325 -7.05 -15.36 5.46
CA LEU A 325 -6.04 -16.17 6.14
C LEU A 325 -4.93 -16.67 5.20
N LEU A 326 -5.11 -16.52 3.89
CA LEU A 326 -4.11 -16.74 2.86
C LEU A 326 -4.14 -15.60 1.85
N GLY A 327 -3.20 -14.65 1.97
CA GLY A 327 -3.24 -13.43 1.19
C GLY A 327 -2.06 -12.49 1.39
N ILE A 328 -1.91 -11.52 0.50
CA ILE A 328 -0.90 -10.45 0.61
C ILE A 328 -1.61 -9.16 0.98
N TRP A 329 -1.20 -8.55 2.09
CA TRP A 329 -1.71 -7.29 2.61
C TRP A 329 -0.69 -6.17 2.38
N GLU A 330 -1.11 -5.11 1.71
CA GLU A 330 -0.22 -3.99 1.37
C GLU A 330 -0.03 -3.03 2.55
N PRO A 331 1.07 -2.26 2.63
CA PRO A 331 1.38 -1.36 3.75
C PRO A 331 0.23 -0.43 4.18
N ARG A 332 -0.62 0.00 3.24
CA ARG A 332 -1.78 0.86 3.52
C ARG A 332 -2.85 0.20 4.39
N ALA A 333 -2.85 -1.14 4.46
CA ALA A 333 -3.77 -1.90 5.30
C ALA A 333 -3.56 -1.60 6.78
N TYR A 334 -2.35 -1.21 7.18
CA TYR A 334 -2.07 -0.92 8.59
C TYR A 334 -2.98 0.16 9.17
N LEU A 335 -3.15 1.28 8.45
CA LEU A 335 -4.02 2.35 8.92
C LEU A 335 -5.49 1.90 8.97
N LYS A 336 -5.95 1.16 7.96
CA LYS A 336 -7.33 0.62 7.92
C LYS A 336 -7.59 -0.35 9.08
N LEU A 337 -6.62 -1.22 9.40
CA LEU A 337 -6.68 -2.13 10.55
C LEU A 337 -6.77 -1.35 11.87
N LEU A 338 -5.94 -0.33 12.05
CA LEU A 338 -5.97 0.51 13.25
C LEU A 338 -7.28 1.30 13.39
N GLN A 339 -7.83 1.80 12.27
CA GLN A 339 -9.13 2.47 12.25
C GLN A 339 -10.25 1.50 12.61
N ALA A 340 -10.29 0.31 12.01
CA ALA A 340 -11.25 -0.72 12.34
C ALA A 340 -11.21 -1.06 13.83
N LEU A 341 -10.01 -1.26 14.38
CA LEU A 341 -9.82 -1.51 15.81
C LEU A 341 -10.36 -0.36 16.68
N ALA A 342 -10.14 0.89 16.28
CA ALA A 342 -10.65 2.06 17.00
C ALA A 342 -12.19 2.10 17.07
N PHE A 343 -12.87 1.47 16.12
CA PHE A 343 -14.34 1.30 16.11
C PHE A 343 -14.80 -0.04 16.69
N GLY A 344 -13.92 -0.81 17.35
CA GLY A 344 -14.27 -2.10 17.96
C GLY A 344 -14.42 -3.25 16.96
N LYS A 345 -14.04 -3.06 15.69
CA LYS A 345 -13.95 -4.14 14.69
C LYS A 345 -12.62 -4.86 14.83
N ASN A 346 -12.64 -6.18 14.91
CA ASN A 346 -11.44 -7.01 15.15
C ASN A 346 -11.36 -8.25 14.24
N SER A 347 -12.16 -8.31 13.18
CA SER A 347 -12.09 -9.34 12.16
C SER A 347 -11.46 -8.78 10.89
N LEU A 348 -10.60 -9.58 10.24
CA LEU A 348 -10.06 -9.23 8.94
C LEU A 348 -11.17 -9.10 7.89
N ARG A 349 -12.28 -9.84 8.04
CA ARG A 349 -13.43 -9.76 7.13
C ARG A 349 -14.14 -8.41 7.19
N ASP A 350 -14.27 -7.81 8.36
CA ASP A 350 -14.95 -6.51 8.56
C ASP A 350 -14.27 -5.34 7.82
N ILE A 351 -12.97 -5.49 7.53
CA ILE A 351 -12.19 -4.50 6.79
C ILE A 351 -12.40 -4.66 5.28
N LEU A 352 -12.76 -5.85 4.82
CA LEU A 352 -12.81 -6.19 3.40
C LEU A 352 -14.10 -5.77 2.71
N GLU A 353 -15.19 -5.56 3.45
CA GLU A 353 -16.52 -5.25 2.90
C GLU A 353 -16.52 -4.05 1.95
N ASP A 354 -15.84 -2.96 2.32
CA ASP A 354 -15.77 -1.71 1.53
C ASP A 354 -14.36 -1.45 0.99
N ALA A 355 -13.46 -2.44 1.04
CA ALA A 355 -12.08 -2.27 0.62
C ALA A 355 -11.88 -2.56 -0.86
N ASN A 356 -11.06 -1.74 -1.51
CA ASN A 356 -10.53 -2.03 -2.84
C ASN A 356 -9.52 -3.19 -2.76
N ILE A 357 -10.00 -4.42 -2.92
CA ILE A 357 -9.20 -5.65 -2.88
C ILE A 357 -9.11 -6.32 -4.25
N LYS A 358 -8.11 -7.18 -4.44
CA LYS A 358 -8.04 -8.10 -5.57
C LYS A 358 -8.38 -9.50 -5.11
N LEU A 359 -9.35 -10.09 -5.79
CA LEU A 359 -9.77 -11.46 -5.56
C LEU A 359 -9.27 -12.36 -6.69
N ILE A 360 -8.72 -13.52 -6.35
CA ILE A 360 -8.19 -14.50 -7.29
C ILE A 360 -8.77 -15.89 -7.03
N GLU A 361 -8.82 -16.71 -8.07
CA GLU A 361 -9.31 -18.09 -7.97
C GLU A 361 -8.22 -19.02 -7.41
N PRO A 362 -8.57 -20.02 -6.57
CA PRO A 362 -7.63 -21.03 -6.11
C PRO A 362 -7.17 -21.96 -7.25
N LEU A 363 -5.97 -22.54 -7.17
CA LEU A 363 -5.48 -23.49 -8.20
C LEU A 363 -6.16 -24.86 -8.11
N SER A 364 -6.70 -25.22 -6.95
CA SER A 364 -7.40 -26.49 -6.72
C SER A 364 -8.50 -26.34 -5.67
N ASP A 365 -9.42 -27.29 -5.64
CA ASP A 365 -10.59 -27.29 -4.76
C ASP A 365 -10.26 -27.40 -3.27
N HIS A 366 -9.17 -28.10 -2.94
CA HIS A 366 -8.76 -28.39 -1.56
C HIS A 366 -7.67 -27.44 -1.05
N MET A 367 -7.13 -26.55 -1.90
CA MET A 367 -6.05 -25.62 -1.53
C MET A 367 -6.36 -24.80 -0.27
N LEU A 368 -7.60 -24.34 -0.14
CA LEU A 368 -8.05 -23.49 0.96
C LEU A 368 -8.74 -24.27 2.08
N SER A 369 -8.68 -25.61 2.06
CA SER A 369 -9.30 -26.44 3.09
C SER A 369 -8.56 -26.27 4.42
N GLU A 370 -9.30 -25.81 5.42
CA GLU A 370 -8.83 -25.66 6.79
C GLU A 370 -8.97 -26.99 7.56
N VAL A 371 -8.01 -27.28 8.44
CA VAL A 371 -8.10 -28.41 9.39
C VAL A 371 -8.30 -27.88 10.80
N ASP A 372 -9.52 -28.07 11.30
CA ASP A 372 -10.05 -27.52 12.55
C ASP A 372 -10.42 -28.60 13.57
N THR A 373 -10.61 -29.84 13.09
CA THR A 373 -11.05 -31.01 13.86
C THR A 373 -10.15 -32.23 13.63
N MET A 374 -10.28 -33.26 14.47
CA MET A 374 -9.54 -34.51 14.32
C MET A 374 -9.97 -35.32 13.08
N ASP A 375 -11.24 -35.30 12.72
CA ASP A 375 -11.75 -36.00 11.54
C ASP A 375 -11.19 -35.36 10.24
N GLU A 376 -11.14 -34.03 10.18
CA GLU A 376 -10.52 -33.29 9.08
C GLU A 376 -9.02 -33.58 8.97
N LEU A 377 -8.33 -33.73 10.11
CA LEU A 377 -6.91 -34.10 10.14
C LEU A 377 -6.68 -35.46 9.48
N ASP A 378 -7.47 -36.48 9.83
CA ASP A 378 -7.35 -37.81 9.24
C ASP A 378 -7.65 -37.82 7.74
N ILE A 379 -8.61 -37.01 7.29
CA ILE A 379 -8.92 -36.81 5.87
C ILE A 379 -7.75 -36.14 5.16
N ALA A 380 -7.20 -35.06 5.73
CA ALA A 380 -6.11 -34.30 5.14
C ALA A 380 -4.84 -35.14 4.98
N ILE A 381 -4.46 -35.93 6.00
CA ILE A 381 -3.30 -36.84 5.93
C ILE A 381 -3.48 -37.86 4.79
N LYS A 382 -4.67 -38.44 4.65
CA LYS A 382 -4.95 -39.38 3.55
C LYS A 382 -4.82 -38.71 2.18
N GLN A 383 -5.39 -37.52 2.02
CA GLN A 383 -5.31 -36.77 0.75
C GLN A 383 -3.87 -36.40 0.38
N LEU A 384 -3.09 -35.89 1.33
CA LEU A 384 -1.68 -35.56 1.11
C LEU A 384 -0.82 -36.79 0.77
N SER A 385 -1.08 -37.92 1.41
CA SER A 385 -0.37 -39.18 1.09
C SER A 385 -0.61 -39.65 -0.34
N GLN A 386 -1.83 -39.43 -0.87
CA GLN A 386 -2.18 -39.79 -2.24
C GLN A 386 -1.53 -38.85 -3.26
N GLN A 387 -1.39 -37.56 -2.93
CA GLN A 387 -0.72 -36.58 -3.78
C GLN A 387 0.79 -36.83 -3.92
N ASN A 388 1.45 -37.25 -2.83
CA ASN A 388 2.88 -37.53 -2.82
C ASN A 388 3.25 -38.91 -3.41
N SER A 389 2.26 -39.76 -3.73
CA SER A 389 2.46 -41.09 -4.31
C SER A 389 2.36 -41.10 -5.85
N ILE A 390 2.14 -39.94 -6.46
CA ILE A 390 2.06 -39.70 -7.91
C ILE A 390 3.31 -38.89 -8.30
#